data_AF-A0AAE0AXT3-F1
#
_entry.id   AF-A0AAE0AXT3-F1
#
_cell.length_a   1.000
_cell.length_b   1.000
_cell.length_c   1.000
_cell.angle_alpha   90.00
_cell.angle_beta   90.00
_cell.angle_gamma   90.00
#
_symmetry.space_group_name_H-M   'P 1'
#
loop_
_entity.id
_entity.type
_entity.pdbx_description
1 polymer ?
#
loop_
_entity_poly.entity_id
_entity_poly.type
_entity_poly.pdbx_seq_one_letter_code
_entity_poly.pdbx_strand_id
1 'polypeptide(L)'
;MSRGVTNKEIRDVCFSLHPNKAPGTYGLNAHFFKNTWNIVGGDVINAVQEFFRTCHLLKEHNTTILALVPKVPNPSRMMDFRPISCCNTLYKIIAKIIAYRIKIILPNIISPPQLAFVAGRRIGDNILLVQELMRNYHKDDGSPKCSLNVDLMKAFDMVEWDFLLETLAAFRVPSKLWRFSLSY
;
A
#
# COMPACT_ATOMS: atom_id res chain seq x y z
N MET A 1 5.64 5.84 16.64
CA MET A 1 4.55 5.08 15.98
C MET A 1 3.38 4.70 16.90
N SER A 2 3.58 4.62 18.21
CA SER A 2 2.58 4.20 19.22
C SER A 2 1.60 5.30 19.66
N ARG A 3 1.71 6.53 19.13
CA ARG A 3 0.81 7.63 19.48
C ARG A 3 -0.62 7.37 18.97
N GLY A 4 -1.62 7.83 19.71
CA GLY A 4 -3.01 7.83 19.25
C GLY A 4 -3.17 8.58 17.92
N VAL A 5 -4.21 8.25 17.17
CA VAL A 5 -4.54 8.94 15.92
C VAL A 5 -5.34 10.21 16.26
N THR A 6 -4.90 11.35 15.76
CA THR A 6 -5.55 12.64 16.05
C THR A 6 -6.68 12.94 15.06
N ASN A 7 -7.67 13.73 15.48
CA ASN A 7 -8.77 14.18 14.62
C ASN A 7 -8.25 14.87 13.34
N LYS A 8 -7.20 15.68 13.49
CA LYS A 8 -6.53 16.37 12.37
C LYS A 8 -5.90 15.36 11.40
N GLU A 9 -5.15 14.37 11.90
CA GLU A 9 -4.55 13.32 11.08
C GLU A 9 -5.61 12.57 10.26
N ILE A 10 -6.76 12.23 10.87
CA ILE A 10 -7.86 11.52 10.19
C ILE A 10 -8.45 12.40 9.09
N ARG A 11 -8.76 13.65 9.40
CA ARG A 11 -9.31 14.61 8.44
C ARG A 11 -8.35 14.82 7.28
N ASP A 12 -7.08 15.11 7.56
CA ASP A 12 -6.07 15.37 6.53
C ASP A 12 -5.91 14.15 5.61
N VAL A 13 -5.92 12.93 6.18
CA VAL A 13 -5.89 11.70 5.38
C VAL A 13 -7.15 11.55 4.52
N CYS A 14 -8.35 11.74 5.07
CA CYS A 14 -9.60 11.69 4.31
C CYS A 14 -9.59 12.70 3.15
N PHE A 15 -9.17 13.94 3.41
CA PHE A 15 -9.10 15.01 2.42
C PHE A 15 -7.99 14.80 1.38
N SER A 16 -6.96 14.02 1.71
CA SER A 16 -5.92 13.62 0.76
C SER A 16 -6.33 12.47 -0.17
N LEU A 17 -7.48 11.82 0.04
CA LEU A 17 -7.97 10.77 -0.85
C LEU A 17 -8.48 11.41 -2.16
N HIS A 18 -8.21 10.76 -3.28
CA HIS A 18 -8.68 11.27 -4.57
C HIS A 18 -10.21 11.13 -4.66
N PRO A 19 -10.96 12.22 -4.96
CA PRO A 19 -12.42 12.24 -4.81
C PRO A 19 -13.13 11.24 -5.72
N ASN A 20 -12.65 11.09 -6.96
CA ASN A 20 -13.31 10.30 -8.00
C ASN A 20 -12.83 8.84 -8.09
N LYS A 21 -12.32 8.28 -6.99
CA LYS A 21 -11.96 6.84 -6.95
C LYS A 21 -13.22 6.00 -6.73
N ALA A 22 -13.24 4.82 -7.34
CA ALA A 22 -14.34 3.88 -7.21
C ALA A 22 -14.65 3.61 -5.72
N PRO A 23 -15.93 3.67 -5.32
CA PRO A 23 -16.34 3.35 -3.96
C PRO A 23 -16.24 1.85 -3.69
N GLY A 24 -16.31 1.47 -2.42
CA GLY A 24 -16.51 0.07 -2.03
C GLY A 24 -17.97 -0.33 -2.05
N THR A 25 -18.31 -1.36 -1.28
CA THR A 25 -19.67 -1.93 -1.18
C THR A 25 -20.75 -0.92 -0.79
N TYR A 26 -20.40 0.09 0.01
CA TYR A 26 -21.34 1.14 0.41
C TYR A 26 -21.63 2.19 -0.67
N GLY A 27 -20.94 2.19 -1.81
CA GLY A 27 -21.14 3.21 -2.86
C GLY A 27 -20.62 4.62 -2.52
N LEU A 28 -20.15 4.86 -1.28
CA LEU A 28 -19.66 6.16 -0.83
C LEU A 28 -18.15 6.33 -1.11
N ASN A 29 -17.82 7.24 -2.02
CA ASN A 29 -16.44 7.60 -2.35
C ASN A 29 -15.94 8.77 -1.49
N ALA A 30 -14.67 9.15 -1.66
CA ALA A 30 -14.07 10.25 -0.90
C ALA A 30 -14.71 11.61 -1.18
N HIS A 31 -15.35 11.82 -2.34
CA HIS A 31 -16.06 13.06 -2.64
C HIS A 31 -17.23 13.29 -1.69
N PHE A 32 -18.03 12.25 -1.42
CA PHE A 32 -19.13 12.31 -0.45
C PHE A 32 -18.63 12.79 0.92
N PHE A 33 -17.64 12.10 1.50
CA PHE A 33 -17.14 12.41 2.84
C PHE A 33 -16.53 13.81 2.95
N LYS A 34 -15.89 14.31 1.89
CA LYS A 34 -15.35 15.68 1.87
C LYS A 34 -16.45 16.73 1.90
N ASN A 35 -17.52 16.53 1.14
CA ASN A 35 -18.61 17.50 1.02
C ASN A 35 -19.56 17.45 2.22
N THR A 36 -19.71 16.30 2.87
CA THR A 36 -20.60 16.11 4.03
C THR A 36 -19.85 16.03 5.36
N TRP A 37 -18.58 16.45 5.39
CA TRP A 37 -17.71 16.30 6.56
C TRP A 37 -18.28 16.95 7.84
N ASN A 38 -19.00 18.06 7.70
CA ASN A 38 -19.69 18.72 8.80
C ASN A 38 -20.79 17.86 9.44
N ILE A 39 -21.32 16.87 8.72
CA ILE A 39 -22.36 15.95 9.18
C ILE A 39 -21.72 14.64 9.65
N VAL A 40 -20.95 13.97 8.79
CA VAL A 40 -20.45 12.61 9.04
C VAL A 40 -19.03 12.55 9.63
N GLY A 41 -18.33 13.69 9.69
CA GLY A 41 -16.91 13.72 10.09
C GLY A 41 -16.68 13.27 11.52
N GLY A 42 -17.61 13.55 12.43
CA GLY A 42 -17.56 13.06 13.81
C GLY A 42 -17.58 11.54 13.89
N ASP A 43 -18.50 10.91 13.18
CA ASP A 43 -18.63 9.45 13.14
C ASP A 43 -17.40 8.78 12.50
N VAL A 44 -16.87 9.36 11.43
CA VAL A 44 -15.63 8.88 10.79
C VAL A 44 -14.46 8.96 11.76
N ILE A 45 -14.30 10.07 12.50
CA ILE A 45 -13.24 10.23 13.48
C ILE A 45 -13.36 9.17 14.58
N ASN A 46 -14.56 9.03 15.16
CA ASN A 46 -14.82 8.08 16.23
C ASN A 46 -14.53 6.65 15.77
N ALA A 47 -15.02 6.26 14.59
CA ALA A 47 -14.81 4.93 14.03
C ALA A 47 -13.32 4.62 13.79
N VAL A 48 -12.56 5.58 13.23
CA VAL A 48 -11.12 5.40 13.01
C VAL A 48 -10.36 5.34 14.35
N GLN A 49 -10.67 6.22 15.30
CA GLN A 49 -10.01 6.20 16.62
C GLN A 49 -10.30 4.90 17.38
N GLU A 50 -11.54 4.44 17.33
CA GLU A 50 -11.94 3.17 17.93
C GLU A 50 -11.16 2.00 17.33
N PHE A 51 -11.01 1.96 16.00
CA PHE A 51 -10.17 0.97 15.35
C PHE A 51 -8.73 0.99 15.86
N PHE A 52 -8.10 2.16 16.01
CA PHE A 52 -6.72 2.23 16.52
C PHE A 52 -6.60 1.92 18.02
N ARG A 53 -7.71 1.96 18.77
CA ARG A 53 -7.79 1.58 20.18
C ARG A 53 -7.95 0.07 20.36
N THR A 54 -8.87 -0.54 19.60
CA THR A 54 -9.28 -1.95 19.75
C THR A 54 -8.61 -2.90 18.77
N CYS A 55 -8.03 -2.37 17.68
CA CYS A 55 -7.56 -3.14 16.52
C CYS A 55 -8.67 -3.96 15.84
N HIS A 56 -9.93 -3.59 16.02
CA HIS A 56 -11.07 -4.28 15.44
C HIS A 56 -11.76 -3.43 14.38
N LEU A 57 -11.99 -4.01 13.20
CA LEU A 57 -12.75 -3.39 12.12
C LEU A 57 -14.02 -4.21 11.89
N LEU A 58 -15.17 -3.55 11.85
CA LEU A 58 -16.44 -4.19 11.52
C LEU A 58 -16.33 -4.90 10.15
N LYS A 59 -16.88 -6.12 10.06
CA LYS A 59 -16.78 -6.97 8.87
C LYS A 59 -17.27 -6.25 7.61
N GLU A 60 -18.34 -5.47 7.75
CA GLU A 60 -18.97 -4.72 6.69
C GLU A 60 -18.04 -3.64 6.12
N HIS A 61 -17.26 -2.95 6.97
CA HIS A 61 -16.25 -2.00 6.52
C HIS A 61 -15.07 -2.67 5.82
N ASN A 62 -14.83 -3.94 6.12
CA ASN A 62 -13.78 -4.75 5.53
C ASN A 62 -14.19 -5.46 4.21
N THR A 63 -15.47 -5.34 3.82
CA THR A 63 -15.94 -5.84 2.53
C THR A 63 -15.39 -5.02 1.36
N THR A 64 -15.06 -5.71 0.27
CA THR A 64 -14.42 -5.13 -0.91
C THR A 64 -15.09 -5.67 -2.15
N ILE A 65 -15.36 -4.81 -3.13
CA ILE A 65 -15.81 -5.25 -4.47
C ILE A 65 -14.56 -5.59 -5.29
N LEU A 66 -14.53 -6.78 -5.88
CA LEU A 66 -13.47 -7.17 -6.80
C LEU A 66 -13.87 -6.80 -8.23
N ALA A 67 -13.27 -5.75 -8.78
CA ALA A 67 -13.47 -5.36 -10.17
C ALA A 67 -12.40 -5.98 -11.06
N LEU A 68 -12.80 -6.62 -12.16
CA LEU A 68 -11.89 -7.22 -13.14
C LEU A 68 -11.64 -6.24 -14.29
N VAL A 69 -10.42 -5.69 -14.36
CA VAL A 69 -10.02 -4.79 -15.45
C VAL A 69 -9.24 -5.55 -16.52
N PRO A 70 -9.65 -5.52 -17.79
CA PRO A 70 -8.95 -6.24 -18.86
C PRO A 70 -7.55 -5.65 -19.09
N LYS A 71 -6.55 -6.53 -19.27
CA LYS A 71 -5.17 -6.16 -19.65
C LYS A 71 -4.98 -6.11 -21.17
N VAL A 72 -5.79 -6.85 -21.91
CA VAL A 72 -5.70 -7.02 -23.36
C VAL A 72 -7.07 -6.84 -24.02
N PRO A 73 -7.14 -6.47 -25.32
CA PRO A 73 -8.37 -6.50 -26.08
C PRO A 73 -8.95 -7.93 -26.14
N ASN A 74 -10.27 -8.08 -25.96
CA ASN A 74 -10.98 -9.37 -26.00
C ASN A 74 -10.40 -10.43 -25.02
N PRO A 75 -10.43 -10.17 -23.69
CA PRO A 75 -9.93 -11.12 -22.71
C PRO A 75 -10.75 -12.42 -22.72
N SER A 76 -10.08 -13.57 -22.64
CA SER A 76 -10.72 -14.89 -22.68
C SER A 76 -10.35 -15.79 -21.50
N ARG A 77 -9.29 -15.43 -20.77
CA ARG A 77 -8.78 -16.16 -19.59
C ARG A 77 -8.78 -15.27 -18.36
N MET A 78 -8.89 -15.86 -17.17
CA MET A 78 -8.80 -15.12 -15.90
C MET A 78 -7.49 -14.32 -15.77
N MET A 79 -6.37 -14.83 -16.30
CA MET A 79 -5.08 -14.14 -16.23
C MET A 79 -5.02 -12.86 -17.09
N ASP A 80 -5.93 -12.73 -18.06
CA ASP A 80 -6.07 -11.55 -18.91
C ASP A 80 -6.69 -10.37 -18.16
N PHE A 81 -7.21 -10.60 -16.95
CA PHE A 81 -7.74 -9.58 -16.08
C PHE A 81 -6.75 -9.19 -14.99
N ARG A 82 -6.83 -7.93 -14.57
CA ARG A 82 -6.23 -7.42 -13.35
C ARG A 82 -7.34 -7.25 -12.32
N PRO A 83 -7.35 -8.02 -11.22
CA PRO A 83 -8.27 -7.76 -10.12
C PRO A 83 -7.92 -6.42 -9.47
N ILE A 84 -8.94 -5.61 -9.21
CA ILE A 84 -8.84 -4.37 -8.45
C ILE A 84 -9.79 -4.46 -7.26
N SER A 85 -9.23 -4.35 -6.07
CA SER A 85 -9.96 -4.28 -4.81
C SER A 85 -10.53 -2.89 -4.58
N CYS A 86 -11.83 -2.73 -4.78
CA CYS A 86 -12.57 -1.51 -4.47
C CYS A 86 -12.99 -1.53 -2.99
N CYS A 87 -12.09 -1.05 -2.13
CA CYS A 87 -12.33 -1.01 -0.68
C CYS A 87 -13.20 0.18 -0.26
N ASN A 88 -13.84 0.05 0.90
CA ASN A 88 -14.60 1.15 1.51
C ASN A 88 -13.71 2.33 1.90
N THR A 89 -14.28 3.55 1.87
CA THR A 89 -13.51 4.78 2.14
C THR A 89 -12.94 4.79 3.56
N LEU A 90 -13.68 4.28 4.55
CA LEU A 90 -13.19 4.16 5.93
C LEU A 90 -11.95 3.24 6.02
N TYR A 91 -12.00 2.08 5.36
CA TYR A 91 -10.85 1.18 5.25
C TYR A 91 -9.65 1.89 4.59
N LYS A 92 -9.89 2.62 3.49
CA LYS A 92 -8.84 3.38 2.79
C LYS A 92 -8.18 4.44 3.70
N ILE A 93 -8.95 5.10 4.57
CA ILE A 93 -8.42 6.07 5.54
C ILE A 93 -7.50 5.35 6.54
N ILE A 94 -7.96 4.26 7.14
CA ILE A 94 -7.20 3.46 8.11
C ILE A 94 -5.90 2.94 7.47
N ALA A 95 -5.99 2.28 6.32
CA ALA A 95 -4.84 1.74 5.60
C ALA A 95 -3.82 2.84 5.24
N LYS A 96 -4.30 4.02 4.84
CA LYS A 96 -3.42 5.16 4.49
C LYS A 96 -2.72 5.75 5.72
N ILE A 97 -3.38 5.81 6.88
CA ILE A 97 -2.72 6.21 8.15
C ILE A 97 -1.60 5.23 8.50
N ILE A 98 -1.86 3.92 8.42
CA ILE A 98 -0.86 2.87 8.69
C ILE A 98 0.31 3.00 7.72
N ALA A 99 0.04 3.09 6.42
CA ALA A 99 1.05 3.25 5.39
C ALA A 99 1.91 4.50 5.62
N TYR A 100 1.32 5.63 6.01
CA TYR A 100 2.08 6.83 6.34
C TYR A 100 2.98 6.66 7.56
N ARG A 101 2.53 5.93 8.59
CA ARG A 101 3.35 5.67 9.77
C ARG A 101 4.53 4.73 9.45
N ILE A 102 4.31 3.71 8.62
CA ILE A 102 5.38 2.80 8.14
C ILE A 102 6.35 3.55 7.21
N LYS A 103 5.83 4.43 6.34
CA LYS A 103 6.65 5.22 5.42
C LYS A 103 7.76 6.01 6.11
N ILE A 104 7.55 6.46 7.35
CA ILE A 104 8.55 7.22 8.12
C ILE A 104 9.80 6.39 8.43
N ILE A 105 9.68 5.07 8.63
CA ILE A 105 10.83 4.21 8.91
C ILE A 105 11.44 3.56 7.67
N LEU A 106 10.70 3.49 6.56
CA LEU A 106 11.15 2.84 5.33
C LEU A 106 12.58 3.25 4.92
N PRO A 107 12.97 4.54 4.93
CA PRO A 107 14.32 4.95 4.53
C PRO A 107 15.46 4.35 5.36
N ASN A 108 15.19 3.96 6.62
CA ASN A 108 16.20 3.39 7.52
C ASN A 108 16.34 1.87 7.39
N ILE A 109 15.36 1.20 6.75
CA ILE A 109 15.32 -0.26 6.65
C ILE A 109 15.56 -0.76 5.22
N ILE A 110 15.32 0.08 4.21
CA ILE A 110 15.52 -0.28 2.81
C ILE A 110 16.89 0.18 2.32
N SER A 111 17.51 -0.62 1.46
CA SER A 111 18.79 -0.29 0.87
C SER A 111 18.68 0.93 -0.08
N PRO A 112 19.76 1.70 -0.28
CA PRO A 112 19.75 2.82 -1.22
C PRO A 112 19.34 2.47 -2.67
N PRO A 113 19.74 1.30 -3.23
CA PRO A 113 19.33 0.87 -4.57
C PRO A 113 17.84 0.55 -4.74
N GLN A 114 17.07 0.43 -3.65
CA GLN A 114 15.62 0.20 -3.75
C GLN A 114 14.88 1.50 -4.10
N LEU A 115 14.67 1.75 -5.39
CA LEU A 115 14.13 3.03 -5.85
C LEU A 115 12.60 3.07 -5.93
N ALA A 116 11.96 1.94 -6.23
CA ALA A 116 10.51 1.86 -6.40
C ALA A 116 9.75 2.06 -5.08
N PHE A 117 8.61 2.75 -5.14
CA PHE A 117 7.68 3.00 -4.02
C PHE A 117 8.26 3.80 -2.83
N VAL A 118 9.44 4.42 -3.00
CA VAL A 118 10.05 5.29 -1.99
C VAL A 118 9.91 6.75 -2.41
N ALA A 119 9.36 7.59 -1.53
CA ALA A 119 9.24 9.01 -1.82
C ALA A 119 10.62 9.65 -1.98
N GLY A 120 10.78 10.45 -3.05
CA GLY A 120 12.04 11.12 -3.36
C GLY A 120 13.00 10.30 -4.24
N ARG A 121 12.74 9.00 -4.48
CA ARG A 121 13.52 8.16 -5.40
C ARG A 121 12.79 8.06 -6.75
N ARG A 122 13.51 8.19 -7.87
CA ARG A 122 12.92 8.18 -9.21
C ARG A 122 13.31 6.91 -9.95
N ILE A 123 12.42 6.45 -10.84
CA ILE A 123 12.71 5.28 -11.67
C ILE A 123 13.89 5.52 -12.63
N GLY A 124 14.12 6.78 -13.03
CA GLY A 124 15.27 7.16 -13.86
C GLY A 124 16.62 6.93 -13.17
N ASP A 125 16.69 7.03 -11.84
CA ASP A 125 17.91 6.76 -11.08
C ASP A 125 18.33 5.29 -11.24
N ASN A 126 17.36 4.38 -11.48
CA ASN A 126 17.62 2.96 -11.69
C ASN A 126 18.31 2.72 -13.04
N ILE A 127 17.94 3.49 -14.06
CA ILE A 127 18.54 3.39 -15.39
C ILE A 127 20.02 3.77 -15.30
N LEU A 128 20.33 4.86 -14.59
CA LEU A 128 21.72 5.30 -14.39
C LEU A 128 22.52 4.26 -13.60
N LEU A 129 21.95 3.70 -12.53
CA LEU A 129 22.60 2.66 -11.74
C LEU A 129 22.92 1.42 -12.60
N VAL A 130 21.95 0.95 -13.39
CA VAL A 130 22.15 -0.20 -14.29
C VAL A 130 23.18 0.12 -15.38
N GLN A 131 23.18 1.33 -15.94
CA GLN A 131 24.18 1.75 -16.93
C GLN A 131 25.61 1.72 -16.36
N GLU A 132 25.81 2.18 -15.13
CA GLU A 132 27.13 2.14 -14.48
C GLU A 132 27.53 0.71 -14.11
N LEU A 133 26.60 -0.12 -13.61
CA LEU A 133 26.86 -1.53 -13.32
C LEU A 133 27.22 -2.34 -14.59
N MET A 134 26.63 -2.00 -15.73
CA MET A 134 26.89 -2.64 -17.03
C MET A 134 27.98 -1.94 -17.83
N ARG A 135 28.73 -1.02 -17.21
CA ARG A 135 29.80 -0.31 -17.89
C ARG A 135 30.88 -1.27 -18.34
N ASN A 136 31.31 -1.15 -19.60
CA ASN A 136 32.30 -2.04 -20.23
C ASN A 136 31.90 -3.53 -20.23
N TYR A 137 30.62 -3.85 -20.04
CA TYR A 137 30.17 -5.23 -20.05
C TYR A 137 30.33 -5.91 -21.42
N HIS A 138 30.30 -5.11 -22.50
CA HIS A 138 30.54 -5.55 -23.88
C HIS A 138 32.01 -5.83 -24.21
N LYS A 139 32.96 -5.49 -23.32
CA LYS A 139 34.38 -5.71 -23.57
C LYS A 139 34.76 -7.11 -23.07
N ASP A 140 35.46 -7.85 -23.93
CA ASP A 140 36.02 -9.18 -23.63
C ASP A 140 37.31 -9.11 -22.80
N ASP A 141 37.55 -7.99 -22.12
CA ASP A 141 38.67 -7.78 -21.21
C ASP A 141 38.29 -8.06 -19.75
N GLY A 142 39.25 -8.62 -19.01
CA GLY A 142 39.15 -8.81 -17.56
C GLY A 142 38.44 -10.10 -17.12
N SER A 143 37.92 -10.08 -15.89
CA SER A 143 37.25 -11.22 -15.28
C SER A 143 35.93 -11.53 -15.98
N PRO A 144 35.50 -12.81 -16.07
CA PRO A 144 34.18 -13.19 -16.57
C PRO A 144 33.06 -12.40 -15.89
N LYS A 145 32.11 -11.91 -16.68
CA LYS A 145 31.00 -11.04 -16.22
C LYS A 145 29.67 -11.79 -16.42
N CYS A 146 28.77 -11.70 -15.45
CA CYS A 146 27.41 -12.25 -15.54
C CYS A 146 26.41 -11.24 -14.96
N SER A 147 25.23 -11.13 -15.58
CA SER A 147 24.11 -10.32 -15.11
C SER A 147 22.89 -11.20 -14.89
N LEU A 148 22.25 -11.06 -13.73
CA LEU A 148 21.02 -11.78 -13.41
C LEU A 148 19.85 -10.80 -13.33
N ASN A 149 18.79 -11.08 -14.08
CA ASN A 149 17.51 -10.38 -13.96
C ASN A 149 16.48 -11.34 -13.38
N VAL A 150 15.94 -10.99 -12.21
CA VAL A 150 14.96 -11.81 -11.49
C VAL A 150 13.66 -11.03 -11.41
N ASP A 151 12.57 -11.63 -11.89
CA ASP A 151 11.21 -11.11 -11.74
C ASP A 151 10.37 -12.05 -10.88
N LEU A 152 9.55 -11.46 -10.00
CA LEU A 152 8.70 -12.21 -9.08
C LEU A 152 7.28 -12.30 -9.64
N MET A 153 6.83 -13.52 -9.92
CA MET A 153 5.47 -13.75 -10.36
C MET A 153 4.48 -13.36 -9.26
N LYS A 154 3.46 -12.57 -9.60
CA LYS A 154 2.35 -12.22 -8.68
C LYS A 154 2.83 -11.77 -7.29
N ALA A 155 3.79 -10.85 -7.24
CA ALA A 155 4.45 -10.43 -6.00
C ALA A 155 3.53 -9.95 -4.86
N PHE A 156 2.26 -9.58 -5.12
CA PHE A 156 1.29 -9.25 -4.06
C PHE A 156 0.43 -10.45 -3.64
N ASP A 157 0.27 -11.46 -4.50
CA ASP A 157 -0.53 -12.65 -4.24
C ASP A 157 0.30 -13.80 -3.64
N MET A 158 1.63 -13.73 -3.75
CA MET A 158 2.57 -14.78 -3.30
C MET A 158 3.30 -14.46 -1.99
N VAL A 159 2.99 -13.35 -1.33
CA VAL A 159 3.62 -13.00 -0.05
C VAL A 159 3.11 -13.94 1.03
N GLU A 160 4.04 -14.62 1.70
CA GLU A 160 3.76 -15.40 2.89
C GLU A 160 3.52 -14.45 4.08
N TRP A 161 2.41 -14.65 4.79
CA TRP A 161 1.95 -13.72 5.82
C TRP A 161 2.81 -13.80 7.07
N ASP A 162 3.19 -14.98 7.52
CA ASP A 162 3.99 -15.13 8.73
C ASP A 162 5.34 -14.43 8.58
N PHE A 163 6.01 -14.60 7.44
CA PHE A 163 7.23 -13.90 7.07
C PHE A 163 7.05 -12.37 7.10
N LEU A 164 5.96 -11.85 6.54
CA LEU A 164 5.68 -10.41 6.56
C LEU A 164 5.50 -9.90 8.00
N LEU A 165 4.77 -10.65 8.83
CA LEU A 165 4.49 -10.27 10.22
C LEU A 165 5.76 -10.34 11.10
N GLU A 166 6.57 -11.37 10.93
CA GLU A 166 7.88 -11.51 11.58
C GLU A 166 8.81 -10.37 11.17
N THR A 167 8.83 -10.02 9.89
CA THR A 167 9.62 -8.89 9.38
C THR A 167 9.18 -7.56 10.01
N LEU A 168 7.87 -7.32 10.10
CA LEU A 168 7.33 -6.12 10.77
C LEU A 168 7.69 -6.10 12.26
N ALA A 169 7.66 -7.24 12.93
CA ALA A 169 8.06 -7.36 14.33
C ALA A 169 9.57 -7.11 14.51
N ALA A 170 10.42 -7.65 13.64
CA ALA A 170 11.87 -7.45 13.65
C ALA A 170 12.25 -5.96 13.50
N PHE A 171 11.55 -5.23 12.64
CA PHE A 171 11.71 -3.77 12.49
C PHE A 171 10.95 -2.94 13.54
N ARG A 172 10.43 -3.58 14.61
CA ARG A 172 9.74 -2.95 15.74
C ARG A 172 8.53 -2.12 15.32
N VAL A 173 7.83 -2.51 14.25
CA VAL A 173 6.54 -1.93 13.89
C VAL A 173 5.51 -2.35 14.95
N PRO A 174 4.83 -1.41 15.62
CA PRO A 174 3.89 -1.76 16.69
C PRO A 174 2.81 -2.72 16.20
N SER A 175 2.62 -3.82 16.92
CA SER A 175 1.69 -4.88 16.54
C SER A 175 0.25 -4.42 16.39
N LYS A 176 -0.14 -3.36 17.11
CA LYS A 176 -1.44 -2.70 16.94
C LYS A 176 -1.71 -2.20 15.51
N LEU A 177 -0.67 -1.97 14.70
CA LEU A 177 -0.79 -1.49 13.32
C LEU A 177 -0.98 -2.60 12.28
N TRP A 178 -0.82 -3.87 12.64
CA TRP A 178 -0.93 -4.98 11.68
C TRP A 178 -1.75 -6.16 12.18
N ARG A 179 -1.99 -6.33 13.49
CA ARG A 179 -2.77 -7.47 14.03
C ARG A 179 -4.20 -7.59 13.49
N PHE A 180 -4.78 -6.55 12.93
CA PHE A 180 -6.12 -6.61 12.33
C PHE A 180 -6.15 -7.39 10.99
N SER A 181 -5.02 -7.55 10.30
CA SER A 181 -4.95 -8.35 9.07
C SER A 181 -5.05 -9.85 9.33
N LEU A 182 -4.96 -10.28 10.60
CA LEU A 182 -5.09 -11.68 11.04
C LEU A 182 -6.53 -12.09 11.38
N SER A 183 -7.50 -11.20 11.25
CA SER A 183 -8.91 -11.47 11.60
C SER A 183 -9.76 -11.98 10.43
N TYR A 184 -9.11 -12.55 9.41
CA TYR A 184 -9.75 -13.21 8.27
C TYR A 184 -9.77 -14.72 8.45
#